data_AF-A0A382H7T0-F1
#
_entry.id   AF-A0A382H7T0-F1
#
_cell.length_a   1.000
_cell.length_b   1.000
_cell.length_c   1.000
_cell.angle_alpha   90.00
_cell.angle_beta   90.00
_cell.angle_gamma   90.00
#
_symmetry.space_group_name_H-M   'P 1'
#
loop_
_entity.id
_entity.type
_entity.pdbx_description
1 polymer ?
#
loop_
_entity_poly.entity_id
_entity_poly.type
_entity_poly.pdbx_seq_one_letter_code
_entity_poly.pdbx_strand_id
1 'polypeptide(L)'
;MFMSESLQEKWQPVLEHPDLPKIEDQYKRAVTSVILENQERAMAEDRGALTEALGAGTGTVAGAPGGATATAANWDPILISLVRRAMPNLVAYDICGVQPMTGPTGLIFAMKARYVDTTSAVGRTEALFNEADTDYSAAGTHAGTDPFASASANTAIQTGYTTGTGDTTAAAEIDAAIAEMSFTIEKATVTAKS
;
A
#
# COMPACT_ATOMS: atom_id res chain seq x y z
N MET A 1 68.88 22.08 23.55
CA MET A 1 68.45 20.98 24.45
C MET A 1 67.34 21.39 25.41
N PHE A 2 67.30 22.62 25.94
CA PHE A 2 66.20 23.04 26.83
C PHE A 2 64.80 23.09 26.18
N MET A 3 64.69 23.37 24.87
CA MET A 3 63.38 23.40 24.20
C MET A 3 62.80 22.02 23.87
N SER A 4 63.60 20.94 23.87
CA SER A 4 63.07 19.60 23.60
C SER A 4 62.42 18.98 24.84
N GLU A 5 62.86 19.34 26.04
CA GLU A 5 62.31 18.81 27.31
C GLU A 5 60.90 19.37 27.57
N SER A 6 60.71 20.69 27.40
CA SER A 6 59.39 21.32 27.53
C SER A 6 58.36 20.81 26.52
N LEU A 7 58.81 20.48 25.30
CA LEU A 7 57.94 19.90 24.27
C LEU A 7 57.64 18.42 24.54
N GLN A 8 58.57 17.68 25.12
CA GLN A 8 58.32 16.30 25.54
C GLN A 8 57.31 16.22 26.68
N GLU A 9 57.33 17.17 27.63
CA GLU A 9 56.32 17.27 28.69
C GLU A 9 54.92 17.58 28.11
N LYS A 10 54.83 18.58 27.22
CA LYS A 10 53.56 18.96 26.58
C LYS A 10 52.93 17.79 25.81
N TRP A 11 53.74 17.02 25.10
CA TRP A 11 53.28 15.92 24.25
C TRP A 11 53.37 14.54 24.91
N GLN A 12 53.68 14.47 26.21
CA GLN A 12 53.82 13.21 26.96
C GLN A 12 52.59 12.29 26.82
N PRO A 13 51.34 12.78 26.89
CA PRO A 13 50.15 11.92 26.75
C PRO A 13 50.06 11.20 25.39
N VAL A 14 50.65 11.79 24.34
CA VAL A 14 50.64 11.24 22.98
C VAL A 14 51.86 10.34 22.75
N LEU A 15 53.02 10.71 23.29
CA LEU A 15 54.26 9.93 23.18
C LEU A 15 54.22 8.63 24.00
N GLU A 16 53.40 8.59 25.06
CA GLU A 16 53.28 7.45 25.98
C GLU A 16 51.89 6.79 25.94
N HIS A 17 51.13 7.03 24.86
CA HIS A 17 49.79 6.48 24.69
C HIS A 17 49.82 4.93 24.71
N PRO A 18 48.96 4.26 25.50
CA PRO A 18 49.03 2.81 25.73
C PRO A 18 48.83 1.96 24.47
N ASP A 19 48.12 2.49 23.47
CA ASP A 19 47.80 1.79 22.23
C ASP A 19 48.87 1.93 21.13
N LEU A 20 49.95 2.68 21.38
CA LEU A 20 51.03 2.91 20.41
C LEU A 20 52.35 2.26 20.85
N PRO A 21 53.18 1.75 19.92
CA PRO A 21 54.51 1.24 20.25
C PRO A 21 55.37 2.31 20.93
N LYS A 22 56.01 1.97 22.05
CA LYS A 22 56.87 2.90 22.79
C LYS A 22 58.08 3.31 21.95
N ILE A 23 58.37 4.61 21.91
CA ILE A 23 59.58 5.14 21.28
C ILE A 23 60.74 5.05 22.29
N GLU A 24 61.62 4.08 22.09
CA GLU A 24 62.76 3.80 22.97
C GLU A 24 63.95 4.76 22.74
N ASP A 25 64.10 5.29 21.52
CA ASP A 25 65.20 6.19 21.15
C ASP A 25 64.89 7.65 21.52
N GLN A 26 65.72 8.23 22.40
CA GLN A 26 65.58 9.60 22.90
C GLN A 26 65.67 10.65 21.79
N TYR A 27 66.48 10.42 20.75
CA TYR A 27 66.61 11.36 19.64
C TYR A 27 65.33 11.36 18.77
N LYS A 28 64.80 10.17 18.48
CA LYS A 28 63.52 10.03 17.77
C LYS A 28 62.38 10.66 18.55
N ARG A 29 62.35 10.49 19.88
CA ARG A 29 61.35 11.09 20.77
C ARG A 29 61.37 12.63 20.70
N ALA A 30 62.56 13.24 20.70
CA ALA A 30 62.71 14.69 20.58
C ALA A 30 62.30 15.22 19.19
N VAL A 31 62.61 14.48 18.11
CA VAL A 31 62.19 14.85 16.76
C VAL A 31 60.67 14.72 16.61
N THR A 32 60.06 13.67 17.15
CA THR A 32 58.60 13.48 17.11
C THR A 32 57.85 14.55 17.88
N SER A 33 58.36 15.00 19.04
CA SER A 33 57.72 16.09 19.79
C SER A 33 57.78 17.42 19.03
N VAL A 34 58.86 17.69 18.28
CA VAL A 34 58.97 18.89 17.44
C VAL A 34 58.05 18.82 16.22
N ILE A 35 57.90 17.64 15.61
CA ILE A 35 56.95 17.45 14.50
C ILE A 35 55.51 17.62 14.98
N LEU A 36 55.16 17.08 16.14
CA LEU A 36 53.83 17.25 16.74
C LEU A 36 53.53 18.73 17.04
N GLU A 37 54.51 19.46 17.57
CA GLU A 37 54.37 20.91 17.80
C GLU A 37 54.16 21.68 16.48
N ASN A 38 54.93 21.35 15.44
CA ASN A 38 54.79 21.98 14.14
C ASN A 38 53.45 21.61 13.46
N GLN A 39 52.95 20.39 13.67
CA GLN A 39 51.64 19.95 13.18
C GLN A 39 50.49 20.64 13.91
N GLU A 40 50.56 20.78 15.23
CA GLU A 40 49.56 21.54 16.00
C GLU A 40 49.55 23.00 15.55
N ARG A 41 50.73 23.59 15.41
CA ARG A 41 50.87 24.98 14.95
C ARG A 41 50.38 25.15 13.51
N ALA A 42 50.69 24.23 12.60
CA ALA A 42 50.17 24.25 11.24
C ALA A 42 48.65 24.09 11.21
N MET A 43 48.07 23.19 12.02
CA MET A 43 46.61 23.05 12.11
C MET A 43 45.94 24.27 12.75
N ALA A 44 46.60 24.96 13.68
CA ALA A 44 46.13 26.23 14.24
C ALA A 44 46.21 27.37 13.22
N GLU A 45 47.28 27.42 12.41
CA GLU A 45 47.47 28.38 11.32
C GLU A 45 46.48 28.12 10.17
N ASP A 46 46.26 26.86 9.74
CA ASP A 46 45.27 26.46 8.74
C ASP A 46 43.83 26.75 9.21
N ARG A 47 43.53 26.54 10.50
CA ARG A 47 42.25 26.95 11.09
C ARG A 47 42.09 28.47 11.07
N GLY A 48 43.16 29.23 11.28
CA GLY A 48 43.18 30.68 11.09
C GLY A 48 42.93 31.10 9.64
N ALA A 49 43.56 30.40 8.68
CA ALA A 49 43.40 30.65 7.25
C ALA A 49 41.97 30.36 6.73
N LEU A 50 41.33 29.30 7.24
CA LEU A 50 39.91 29.01 6.96
C LEU A 50 38.94 30.02 7.58
N THR A 51 39.39 30.83 8.55
CA THR A 51 38.55 31.83 9.24
C THR A 51 38.63 33.23 8.58
N GLU A 52 39.53 33.48 7.63
CA GLU A 52 39.60 34.79 6.94
C GLU A 52 38.40 35.03 5.97
N ALA A 53 37.63 33.99 5.65
CA ALA A 53 36.42 34.10 4.83
C ALA A 53 35.12 34.34 5.63
N LEU A 54 35.16 34.35 6.96
CA LEU A 54 33.99 34.69 7.77
C LEU A 54 34.36 35.82 8.71
N GLY A 55 34.14 37.05 8.23
CA GLY A 55 34.43 38.29 8.95
C GLY A 55 33.92 38.25 10.40
N ALA A 56 34.60 38.99 11.27
CA ALA A 56 34.37 39.08 12.71
C ALA A 56 32.95 39.55 13.10
N GLY A 57 31.95 38.72 12.81
CA GLY A 57 30.55 38.93 13.09
C GLY A 57 30.05 37.77 13.92
N THR A 58 29.65 38.07 15.16
CA THR A 58 28.68 37.26 15.90
C THR A 58 27.38 37.20 15.11
N GLY A 59 27.27 36.24 14.21
CA GLY A 59 26.06 35.96 13.44
C GLY A 59 25.30 34.79 14.07
N THR A 60 24.11 35.06 14.59
CA THR A 60 23.15 34.00 14.92
C THR A 60 22.69 33.35 13.61
N VAL A 61 23.17 32.14 13.32
CA VAL A 61 22.61 31.36 12.21
C VAL A 61 21.40 30.59 12.75
N ALA A 62 20.21 30.98 12.29
CA ALA A 62 18.96 30.29 12.64
C ALA A 62 18.98 28.86 12.09
N GLY A 63 18.84 27.85 12.96
CA GLY A 63 18.68 26.47 12.51
C GLY A 63 19.08 25.34 13.46
N ALA A 64 19.69 25.60 14.63
CA ALA A 64 20.01 24.56 15.60
C ALA A 64 18.87 24.38 16.63
N PRO A 65 18.38 23.15 16.90
CA PRO A 65 17.49 22.91 18.02
C PRO A 65 18.28 23.20 19.32
N GLY A 66 17.86 24.21 20.07
CA GLY A 66 18.47 24.56 21.36
C GLY A 66 19.13 25.95 21.44
N GLY A 67 19.13 26.76 20.37
CA GLY A 67 19.37 28.20 20.47
C GLY A 67 20.70 28.65 21.10
N ALA A 68 21.78 27.87 20.95
CA ALA A 68 23.10 28.22 21.50
C ALA A 68 24.00 28.91 20.44
N THR A 69 24.58 30.05 20.81
CA THR A 69 25.62 30.77 20.06
C THR A 69 26.89 29.91 20.00
N ALA A 70 27.32 29.46 18.83
CA ALA A 70 28.51 28.63 18.68
C ALA A 70 29.50 29.23 17.66
N THR A 71 30.79 29.20 18.02
CA THR A 71 31.93 29.50 17.14
C THR A 71 32.05 28.45 16.03
N ALA A 72 32.68 28.80 14.89
CA ALA A 72 32.80 28.01 13.65
C ALA A 72 33.30 26.54 13.79
N ALA A 73 33.70 26.09 14.98
CA ALA A 73 34.15 24.73 15.27
C ALA A 73 33.02 23.67 15.37
N ASN A 74 31.74 24.07 15.39
CA ASN A 74 30.61 23.14 15.58
C ASN A 74 29.96 22.65 14.26
N TRP A 75 30.58 22.87 13.10
CA TRP A 75 29.97 22.66 11.77
C TRP A 75 30.53 21.48 10.97
N ASP A 76 30.97 20.40 11.62
CA ASP A 76 31.30 19.14 10.92
C ASP A 76 30.17 18.09 11.11
N PRO A 77 29.06 18.17 10.35
CA PRO A 77 27.97 17.22 10.51
C PRO A 77 28.37 15.86 9.94
N ILE A 78 28.34 14.83 10.80
CA ILE A 78 28.39 13.44 10.35
C ILE A 78 27.07 13.13 9.63
N LEU A 79 27.14 13.01 8.31
CA LEU A 79 25.99 12.68 7.48
C LEU A 79 25.57 11.22 7.74
N ILE A 80 24.45 11.04 8.44
CA ILE A 80 23.77 9.75 8.52
C ILE A 80 22.82 9.61 7.33
N SER A 81 22.84 8.45 6.66
CA SER A 81 22.04 8.22 5.46
C SER A 81 20.54 8.38 5.76
N LEU A 82 19.82 9.08 4.88
CA LEU A 82 18.36 9.14 4.97
C LEU A 82 17.77 7.78 4.57
N VAL A 83 16.91 7.21 5.43
CA VAL A 83 16.13 6.02 5.09
C VAL A 83 14.86 6.44 4.37
N ARG A 84 14.59 5.86 3.19
CA ARG A 84 13.33 6.05 2.46
C ARG A 84 12.26 5.06 2.92
N ARG A 85 10.98 5.48 2.91
CA ARG A 85 9.85 4.58 3.14
C ARG A 85 9.63 3.66 1.93
N ALA A 86 9.31 2.40 2.16
CA ALA A 86 8.91 1.47 1.09
C ALA A 86 7.50 1.85 0.57
N MET A 87 7.29 1.70 -0.73
CA MET A 87 5.95 1.83 -1.31
C MET A 87 5.18 0.51 -1.11
N PRO A 88 3.87 0.57 -0.81
CA PRO A 88 3.05 -0.63 -0.64
C PRO A 88 2.78 -1.34 -1.99
N ASN A 89 2.51 -2.65 -1.92
CA ASN A 89 2.13 -3.45 -3.09
C ASN A 89 0.63 -3.26 -3.40
N LEU A 90 0.27 -3.24 -4.69
CA LEU A 90 -1.10 -3.01 -5.15
C LEU A 90 -1.63 -4.24 -5.91
N VAL A 91 -2.86 -4.65 -5.60
CA VAL A 91 -3.55 -5.83 -6.16
C VAL A 91 -4.72 -5.44 -7.09
N ALA A 92 -4.76 -4.19 -7.55
CA ALA A 92 -5.94 -3.60 -8.18
C ALA A 92 -6.41 -4.31 -9.46
N TYR A 93 -5.49 -4.87 -10.25
CA TYR A 93 -5.80 -5.53 -11.51
C TYR A 93 -5.94 -7.05 -11.40
N ASP A 94 -5.72 -7.62 -10.22
CA ASP A 94 -5.77 -9.08 -10.03
C ASP A 94 -7.17 -9.56 -9.65
N ILE A 95 -8.00 -8.69 -9.07
CA ILE A 95 -9.36 -9.04 -8.58
C ILE A 95 -10.44 -8.73 -9.61
N CYS A 96 -10.23 -7.71 -10.44
CA CYS A 96 -11.26 -7.17 -11.32
C CYS A 96 -10.77 -7.08 -12.77
N GLY A 97 -11.62 -7.50 -13.71
CA GLY A 97 -11.39 -7.25 -15.14
C GLY A 97 -11.51 -5.76 -15.47
N VAL A 98 -10.74 -5.30 -16.45
CA VAL A 98 -10.77 -3.91 -16.92
C VAL A 98 -11.13 -3.88 -18.39
N GLN A 99 -12.14 -3.09 -18.73
CA GLN A 99 -12.45 -2.72 -20.11
C GLN A 99 -12.04 -1.26 -20.31
N PRO A 100 -10.93 -0.97 -21.02
CA PRO A 100 -10.48 0.40 -21.24
C PRO A 100 -11.57 1.24 -21.92
N MET A 101 -11.86 2.42 -21.36
CA MET A 101 -12.88 3.33 -21.90
C MET A 101 -12.21 4.43 -22.74
N THR A 102 -12.74 4.68 -23.93
CA THR A 102 -12.32 5.78 -24.81
C THR A 102 -13.10 7.08 -24.60
N GLY A 103 -14.23 7.02 -23.88
CA GLY A 103 -15.07 8.16 -23.53
C GLY A 103 -15.52 8.11 -22.07
N PRO A 104 -16.10 9.22 -21.54
CA PRO A 104 -16.48 9.33 -20.12
C PRO A 104 -17.67 8.45 -19.73
N THR A 105 -18.45 7.96 -20.69
CA THR A 105 -19.62 7.10 -20.46
C THR A 105 -19.57 5.86 -21.32
N GLY A 106 -19.73 4.69 -20.71
CA GLY A 106 -19.94 3.40 -21.36
C GLY A 106 -21.40 2.94 -21.20
N LEU A 107 -21.87 2.14 -22.15
CA LEU A 107 -23.18 1.49 -22.08
C LEU A 107 -22.97 -0.02 -22.00
N ILE A 108 -23.62 -0.66 -21.04
CA ILE A 108 -23.67 -2.12 -20.90
C ILE A 108 -25.09 -2.55 -21.21
N PHE A 109 -25.22 -3.53 -22.10
CA PHE A 109 -26.49 -4.16 -22.43
C PHE A 109 -26.49 -5.59 -21.91
N ALA A 110 -27.56 -5.97 -21.20
CA ALA A 110 -27.75 -7.32 -20.70
C ALA A 110 -29.05 -7.89 -21.26
N MET A 111 -28.97 -9.07 -21.87
CA MET A 111 -30.13 -9.81 -22.32
C MET A 111 -30.63 -10.70 -21.18
N LYS A 112 -31.92 -10.61 -20.87
CA LYS A 112 -32.58 -11.42 -19.84
C LYS A 112 -33.78 -12.14 -20.42
N ALA A 113 -33.90 -13.43 -20.14
CA ALA A 113 -35.09 -14.20 -20.49
C ALA A 113 -36.15 -14.04 -19.39
N ARG A 114 -37.40 -13.84 -19.79
CA ARG A 114 -38.50 -13.52 -18.89
C ARG A 114 -39.76 -14.31 -19.21
N TYR A 115 -40.44 -14.77 -18.16
CA TYR A 115 -41.77 -15.38 -18.23
C TYR A 115 -42.81 -14.37 -18.68
N VAL A 116 -43.82 -14.79 -19.44
CA VAL A 116 -44.98 -13.94 -19.80
C VAL A 116 -46.04 -14.02 -18.70
N ASP A 117 -45.67 -13.59 -17.49
CA ASP A 117 -46.51 -13.60 -16.29
C ASP A 117 -47.31 -12.28 -16.09
N THR A 118 -46.86 -11.21 -16.74
CA THR A 118 -47.46 -9.87 -16.65
C THR A 118 -47.52 -9.16 -18.01
N THR A 119 -48.32 -8.11 -18.09
CA THR A 119 -48.56 -7.33 -19.32
C THR A 119 -47.37 -6.46 -19.73
N SER A 120 -46.50 -6.07 -18.78
CA SER A 120 -45.33 -5.22 -19.04
C SER A 120 -44.07 -6.06 -19.19
N ALA A 121 -43.38 -5.95 -20.32
CA ALA A 121 -42.14 -6.69 -20.56
C ALA A 121 -41.06 -6.47 -19.49
N VAL A 122 -41.00 -5.27 -18.88
CA VAL A 122 -40.03 -4.92 -17.82
C VAL A 122 -40.49 -5.35 -16.43
N GLY A 123 -41.79 -5.62 -16.25
CA GLY A 123 -42.36 -6.13 -15.00
C GLY A 123 -42.34 -7.65 -14.88
N ARG A 124 -42.04 -8.36 -15.96
CA ARG A 124 -42.02 -9.82 -16.03
C ARG A 124 -40.89 -10.44 -15.19
N THR A 125 -41.13 -11.60 -14.60
CA THR A 125 -40.11 -12.33 -13.81
C THR A 125 -38.99 -12.88 -14.70
N GLU A 126 -37.73 -12.73 -14.28
CA GLU A 126 -36.55 -13.27 -14.98
C GLU A 126 -36.37 -14.78 -14.69
N ALA A 127 -36.24 -15.58 -15.74
CA ALA A 127 -36.25 -17.04 -15.64
C ALA A 127 -34.92 -17.67 -15.21
N LEU A 128 -33.79 -16.95 -15.33
CA LEU A 128 -32.45 -17.47 -15.03
C LEU A 128 -31.80 -16.79 -13.83
N PHE A 129 -32.59 -16.12 -12.97
CA PHE A 129 -32.06 -15.44 -11.80
C PHE A 129 -32.29 -16.23 -10.50
N ASN A 130 -33.54 -16.64 -10.27
CA ASN A 130 -33.92 -17.51 -9.16
C ASN A 130 -34.12 -18.96 -9.66
N GLU A 131 -34.68 -19.81 -8.79
CA GLU A 131 -35.19 -21.11 -9.19
C GLU A 131 -36.21 -20.99 -10.33
N ALA A 132 -36.12 -21.91 -11.29
CA ALA A 132 -37.00 -21.94 -12.46
C ALA A 132 -38.44 -22.27 -12.05
N ASP A 133 -39.40 -21.59 -12.64
CA ASP A 133 -40.81 -21.83 -12.35
C ASP A 133 -41.31 -23.10 -13.03
N THR A 134 -41.55 -24.15 -12.23
CA THR A 134 -41.82 -25.51 -12.72
C THR A 134 -43.28 -25.76 -13.10
N ASP A 135 -44.22 -24.92 -12.67
CA ASP A 135 -45.63 -24.99 -13.10
C ASP A 135 -45.98 -23.99 -14.21
N TYR A 136 -45.01 -23.20 -14.69
CA TYR A 136 -45.23 -22.19 -15.73
C TYR A 136 -45.77 -22.75 -17.05
N SER A 137 -45.21 -23.87 -17.51
CA SER A 137 -45.59 -24.53 -18.77
C SER A 137 -46.21 -25.92 -18.56
N ALA A 138 -46.61 -26.23 -17.33
CA ALA A 138 -47.04 -27.56 -16.92
C ALA A 138 -48.18 -27.49 -15.89
N ALA A 139 -48.54 -28.62 -15.29
CA ALA A 139 -49.60 -28.68 -14.29
C ALA A 139 -49.03 -28.66 -12.86
N GLY A 140 -49.90 -28.70 -11.85
CA GLY A 140 -49.50 -28.73 -10.44
C GLY A 140 -49.32 -27.35 -9.84
N THR A 141 -48.62 -27.27 -8.71
CA THR A 141 -48.35 -26.00 -8.04
C THR A 141 -46.90 -25.98 -7.59
N HIS A 142 -46.16 -25.00 -8.08
CA HIS A 142 -44.84 -24.66 -7.58
C HIS A 142 -44.98 -23.74 -6.37
N ALA A 143 -44.52 -24.18 -5.22
CA ALA A 143 -44.61 -23.42 -3.98
C ALA A 143 -43.40 -23.67 -3.08
N GLY A 144 -43.14 -22.71 -2.19
CA GLY A 144 -42.04 -22.77 -1.24
C GLY A 144 -40.72 -22.25 -1.82
N THR A 145 -39.83 -21.79 -0.94
CA THR A 145 -38.50 -21.28 -1.30
C THR A 145 -37.37 -22.03 -0.61
N ASP A 146 -37.71 -22.95 0.29
CA ASP A 146 -36.75 -23.75 1.07
C ASP A 146 -37.08 -25.23 0.91
N PRO A 147 -36.24 -26.01 0.21
CA PRO A 147 -36.45 -27.44 0.02
C PRO A 147 -36.26 -28.25 1.31
N PHE A 148 -35.83 -27.64 2.41
CA PHE A 148 -35.69 -28.30 3.72
C PHE A 148 -36.72 -27.79 4.74
N ALA A 149 -37.64 -26.91 4.34
CA ALA A 149 -38.68 -26.43 5.23
C ALA A 149 -39.54 -27.60 5.72
N SER A 150 -39.59 -27.77 7.04
CA SER A 150 -40.42 -28.78 7.69
C SER A 150 -41.20 -28.16 8.85
N ALA A 151 -42.44 -28.63 9.02
CA ALA A 151 -43.30 -28.23 10.14
C ALA A 151 -42.83 -28.82 11.50
N SER A 152 -41.87 -29.74 11.50
CA SER A 152 -41.32 -30.35 12.72
C SER A 152 -39.85 -30.74 12.55
N ALA A 153 -39.03 -30.38 13.54
CA ALA A 153 -37.60 -30.73 13.59
C ALA A 153 -37.34 -32.25 13.63
N ASN A 154 -38.36 -33.06 13.93
CA ASN A 154 -38.26 -34.51 14.12
C ASN A 154 -38.85 -35.35 12.98
N THR A 155 -39.39 -34.73 11.93
CA THR A 155 -39.93 -35.45 10.77
C THR A 155 -39.19 -35.03 9.50
N ALA A 156 -38.63 -35.99 8.76
CA ALA A 156 -38.04 -35.76 7.44
C ALA A 156 -39.10 -35.47 6.35
N ILE A 157 -40.27 -34.98 6.73
CA ILE A 157 -41.36 -34.64 5.81
C ILE A 157 -41.23 -33.16 5.50
N GLN A 158 -40.74 -32.87 4.30
CA GLN A 158 -40.77 -31.54 3.70
C GLN A 158 -42.23 -31.09 3.61
N THR A 159 -42.52 -29.88 4.08
CA THR A 159 -43.88 -29.31 4.03
C THR A 159 -43.82 -27.97 3.34
N GLY A 160 -44.61 -27.80 2.27
CA GLY A 160 -44.78 -26.50 1.61
C GLY A 160 -43.72 -26.15 0.58
N TYR A 161 -42.84 -27.08 0.20
CA TYR A 161 -42.03 -26.99 -1.01
C TYR A 161 -42.54 -28.03 -2.02
N THR A 162 -43.06 -27.57 -3.16
CA THR A 162 -43.68 -28.42 -4.19
C THR A 162 -43.23 -27.95 -5.56
N THR A 163 -43.09 -28.85 -6.51
CA THR A 163 -42.80 -28.52 -7.91
C THR A 163 -44.02 -28.77 -8.78
N GLY A 164 -44.04 -28.16 -9.96
CA GLY A 164 -44.96 -28.54 -11.03
C GLY A 164 -44.80 -30.00 -11.43
N THR A 165 -45.86 -30.54 -12.02
CA THR A 165 -45.95 -31.89 -12.58
C THR A 165 -46.13 -31.81 -14.08
N GLY A 166 -45.61 -32.78 -14.82
CA GLY A 166 -45.82 -32.86 -16.27
C GLY A 166 -47.31 -32.86 -16.64
N ASP A 167 -47.64 -32.25 -17.78
CA ASP A 167 -49.00 -32.27 -18.29
C ASP A 167 -49.36 -33.63 -18.89
N THR A 168 -50.65 -33.95 -18.94
CA THR A 168 -51.14 -35.19 -19.56
C THR A 168 -51.00 -35.11 -21.08
N THR A 169 -50.74 -36.24 -21.73
CA THR A 169 -50.62 -36.30 -23.20
C THR A 169 -51.87 -35.74 -23.89
N ALA A 170 -53.07 -36.03 -23.37
CA ALA A 170 -54.31 -35.54 -23.92
C ALA A 170 -54.45 -34.01 -23.83
N ALA A 171 -53.93 -33.36 -22.78
CA ALA A 171 -53.95 -31.90 -22.65
C ALA A 171 -52.87 -31.25 -23.53
N ALA A 172 -51.67 -31.82 -23.55
CA ALA A 172 -50.55 -31.33 -24.34
C ALA A 172 -50.80 -31.40 -25.87
N GLU A 173 -51.55 -32.40 -26.34
CA GLU A 173 -51.85 -32.60 -27.77
C GLU A 173 -52.97 -31.67 -28.32
N ILE A 174 -53.74 -31.00 -27.45
CA ILE A 174 -54.86 -30.13 -27.86
C ILE A 174 -54.40 -28.71 -28.24
N ASP A 175 -53.10 -28.42 -28.20
CA ASP A 175 -52.56 -27.05 -28.27
C ASP A 175 -53.08 -26.20 -27.08
N ALA A 176 -53.00 -26.77 -25.88
CA ALA A 176 -53.16 -26.02 -24.64
C ALA A 176 -51.97 -25.06 -24.50
N ALA A 177 -52.14 -23.85 -25.05
CA ALA A 177 -51.28 -22.67 -24.92
C ALA A 177 -49.94 -22.93 -24.21
N ILE A 178 -48.97 -23.47 -24.95
CA ILE A 178 -47.59 -23.59 -24.45
C ILE A 178 -47.16 -22.18 -24.02
N ALA A 179 -46.83 -22.04 -22.73
CA ALA A 179 -46.53 -20.74 -22.18
C ALA A 179 -45.30 -20.12 -22.88
N GLU A 180 -45.50 -18.93 -23.46
CA GLU A 180 -44.46 -18.25 -24.23
C GLU A 180 -43.40 -17.64 -23.32
N MET A 181 -42.18 -17.53 -23.84
CA MET A 181 -41.08 -16.82 -23.18
C MET A 181 -40.73 -15.56 -23.97
N SER A 182 -40.23 -14.55 -23.27
CA SER A 182 -39.78 -13.30 -23.87
C SER A 182 -38.34 -12.97 -23.49
N PHE A 183 -37.68 -12.11 -24.26
CA PHE A 183 -36.38 -11.56 -23.89
C PHE A 183 -36.46 -10.04 -23.79
N THR A 184 -35.72 -9.47 -22.84
CA THR A 184 -35.55 -8.04 -22.69
C THR A 184 -34.08 -7.67 -22.73
N ILE A 185 -33.76 -6.50 -23.28
CA ILE A 185 -32.41 -5.94 -23.27
C ILE A 185 -32.40 -4.76 -22.31
N GLU A 186 -31.74 -4.93 -21.16
CA GLU A 186 -31.58 -3.86 -20.17
C GLU A 186 -30.32 -3.05 -20.49
N LYS A 187 -30.42 -1.74 -20.28
CA LYS A 187 -29.31 -0.79 -20.48
C LYS A 187 -28.85 -0.24 -19.14
N ALA A 188 -27.60 -0.46 -18.79
CA ALA A 188 -26.93 0.22 -17.70
C ALA A 188 -25.91 1.23 -18.25
N THR A 189 -26.00 2.48 -17.79
CA THR A 189 -25.01 3.52 -18.13
C THR A 189 -23.94 3.55 -17.05
N VAL A 190 -22.67 3.37 -17.43
CA VAL A 190 -21.53 3.50 -16.55
C VAL A 190 -20.82 4.80 -16.86
N THR A 191 -20.79 5.72 -15.89
CA THR A 191 -20.13 7.01 -16.03
C THR A 191 -18.88 7.05 -15.18
N ALA A 192 -17.73 7.31 -15.79
CA ALA A 192 -16.50 7.58 -15.07
C ALA A 192 -16.66 8.89 -14.29
N LYS A 193 -16.42 8.85 -12.98
CA LYS A 193 -16.34 10.05 -12.13
C LYS A 193 -14.86 10.34 -11.89
N SER A 194 -14.50 11.62 -12.04
CA SER A 194 -13.17 12.15 -11.69
C SER A 194 -13.00 12.27 -10.19
#